data_AF-A0A7J9T1I2-F1
#
_entry.id   AF-A0A7J9T1I2-F1
#
_cell.length_a   1.000
_cell.length_b   1.000
_cell.length_c   1.000
_cell.angle_alpha   90.00
_cell.angle_beta   90.00
_cell.angle_gamma   90.00
#
_symmetry.space_group_name_H-M   'P 1'
#
loop_
_entity.id
_entity.type
_entity.pdbx_description
1 polymer ?
#
loop_
_entity_poly.entity_id
_entity_poly.type
_entity_poly.pdbx_seq_one_letter_code
_entity_poly.pdbx_strand_id
1 'polypeptide(L)'
;MDKKKTQWQKGCGCSTFGQDTGTNKNILKIKWQRLIFEGETCPRCGSTDKELDKAVSTLRQSLAPLGIEIVLEKEELPVSKFKKDPLQSNRIWINNRLLEDWIEGGVGHSPCCDVCGSHECRTVEVKGQVFEVIPAEMIIKAGLTAASQLL
;
A
#
# COMPACT_ATOMS: atom_id res chain seq x y z
N MET A 1 -8.71 31.01 71.80
CA MET A 1 -8.99 31.03 70.36
C MET A 1 -8.05 30.01 69.73
N ASP A 2 -8.49 28.75 69.60
CA ASP A 2 -9.15 28.25 68.38
C ASP A 2 -8.19 28.35 67.18
N LYS A 3 -7.75 27.31 66.47
CA LYS A 3 -8.35 26.00 66.14
C LYS A 3 -7.25 25.21 65.42
N LYS A 4 -7.02 23.91 65.73
CA LYS A 4 -7.33 22.74 64.86
C LYS A 4 -6.52 22.73 63.53
N LYS A 5 -5.82 21.67 63.08
CA LYS A 5 -6.10 20.23 63.11
C LYS A 5 -4.95 19.49 62.40
N THR A 6 -4.52 18.37 62.99
CA THR A 6 -4.46 17.03 62.37
C THR A 6 -3.44 16.73 61.24
N GLN A 7 -2.36 16.09 61.67
CA GLN A 7 -1.57 15.01 61.04
C GLN A 7 -2.37 14.04 60.15
N TRP A 8 -1.84 13.67 58.97
CA TRP A 8 -1.97 12.33 58.36
C TRP A 8 -0.76 12.00 57.47
N GLN A 9 -0.10 10.87 57.76
CA GLN A 9 0.99 10.24 57.01
C GLN A 9 0.43 9.41 55.85
N LYS A 10 1.11 9.40 54.69
CA LYS A 10 1.18 8.33 53.68
C LYS A 10 2.51 8.53 52.94
N GLY A 11 3.42 7.59 52.75
CA GLY A 11 3.31 6.15 52.56
C GLY A 11 4.12 5.84 51.30
N CYS A 12 5.27 5.18 51.49
CA CYS A 12 6.21 4.77 50.44
C CYS A 12 5.53 3.77 49.48
N GLY A 13 5.82 3.83 48.17
CA GLY A 13 5.43 2.74 47.26
C GLY A 13 5.45 3.04 45.77
N CYS A 14 6.50 2.54 45.11
CA CYS A 14 6.53 2.01 43.75
C CYS A 14 6.02 2.87 42.57
N SER A 15 6.99 3.42 41.84
CA SER A 15 7.20 3.25 40.39
C SER A 15 6.01 2.85 39.53
N THR A 16 5.53 3.79 38.71
CA THR A 16 5.12 3.47 37.33
C THR A 16 5.83 4.43 36.39
N PHE A 17 7.02 4.03 35.95
CA PHE A 17 7.49 4.46 34.64
C PHE A 17 6.49 3.91 33.64
N GLY A 18 5.66 4.79 33.07
CA GLY A 18 4.95 4.49 31.84
C GLY A 18 6.01 4.20 30.79
N GLN A 19 6.29 2.92 30.57
CA GLN A 19 7.02 2.49 29.40
C GLN A 19 6.11 2.78 28.23
N ASP A 20 6.42 3.88 27.54
CA ASP A 20 6.02 4.09 26.16
C ASP A 20 6.61 2.91 25.38
N THR A 21 5.82 1.84 25.25
CA THR A 21 6.19 0.70 24.44
C THR A 21 6.02 1.15 23.00
N GLY A 22 7.08 1.75 22.47
CA GLY A 22 7.29 1.87 21.04
C GLY A 22 7.25 0.48 20.44
N THR A 23 6.04 0.00 20.16
CA THR A 23 5.81 -1.14 19.31
C THR A 23 6.42 -0.75 17.97
N ASN A 24 7.53 -1.39 17.60
CA ASN A 24 8.01 -1.35 16.23
C ASN A 24 6.89 -1.95 15.38
N LYS A 25 6.00 -1.09 14.90
CA LYS A 25 4.85 -1.49 14.13
C LYS A 25 5.37 -1.88 12.77
N ASN A 26 5.25 -3.16 12.44
CA ASN A 26 5.63 -3.66 11.12
C ASN A 26 4.64 -3.08 10.11
N ILE A 27 5.11 -2.23 9.20
CA ILE A 27 4.27 -1.58 8.20
C ILE A 27 4.60 -2.18 6.84
N LEU A 28 3.59 -2.72 6.17
CA LEU A 28 3.63 -3.04 4.76
C LEU A 28 3.09 -1.84 3.97
N LYS A 29 3.98 -1.16 3.23
CA LYS A 29 3.60 -0.02 2.39
C LYS A 29 3.22 -0.50 1.01
N ILE A 30 2.08 -0.08 0.49
CA ILE A 30 1.66 -0.34 -0.88
C ILE A 30 1.48 1.01 -1.54
N LYS A 31 2.18 1.22 -2.65
CA LYS A 31 2.06 2.44 -3.46
C LYS A 31 1.54 2.07 -4.83
N TRP A 32 0.56 2.82 -5.34
CA TRP A 32 0.08 2.66 -6.71
C TRP A 32 0.10 3.99 -7.44
N GLN A 33 0.72 4.01 -8.61
CA GLN A 33 0.82 5.19 -9.46
C GLN A 33 0.07 4.98 -10.78
N ARG A 34 -0.71 5.99 -11.18
CA ARG A 34 -1.50 5.96 -12.42
C ARG A 34 -1.57 7.33 -13.08
N LEU A 35 -1.76 7.34 -14.40
CA LEU A 35 -2.10 8.56 -15.12
C LEU A 35 -3.41 9.15 -14.58
N ILE A 36 -3.37 10.44 -14.26
CA ILE A 36 -4.56 11.27 -14.05
C ILE A 36 -4.58 12.37 -15.09
N PHE A 37 -5.71 12.49 -15.77
CA PHE A 37 -6.01 13.53 -16.73
C PHE A 37 -7.35 14.16 -16.35
N GLU A 38 -7.33 15.46 -16.05
CA GLU A 38 -8.54 16.23 -15.66
C GLU A 38 -9.32 15.60 -14.49
N GLY A 39 -8.61 15.01 -13.52
CA GLY A 39 -9.19 14.38 -12.33
C GLY A 39 -9.63 12.92 -12.53
N GLU A 40 -9.57 12.40 -13.76
CA GLU A 40 -10.00 11.05 -14.11
C GLU A 40 -8.82 10.16 -14.53
N THR A 41 -9.04 8.84 -14.51
CA THR A 41 -8.09 7.84 -15.04
C THR A 41 -8.74 6.95 -16.09
N CYS A 42 -7.95 6.20 -16.85
CA CYS A 42 -8.50 5.30 -17.86
C CYS A 42 -9.22 4.09 -17.26
N PRO A 43 -10.12 3.41 -18.01
CA PRO A 43 -10.85 2.23 -17.51
C PRO A 43 -9.96 1.08 -17.01
N ARG A 44 -8.76 0.89 -17.59
CA ARG A 44 -7.77 -0.10 -17.13
C ARG A 44 -7.21 0.23 -15.75
N CYS A 45 -6.78 1.48 -15.55
CA CYS A 45 -6.31 1.95 -14.25
C CYS A 45 -7.45 1.98 -13.23
N GLY A 46 -8.65 2.44 -13.61
CA GLY A 46 -9.82 2.47 -12.74
C GLY A 46 -10.29 1.08 -12.31
N SER A 47 -10.19 0.09 -13.19
CA SER A 47 -10.44 -1.32 -12.81
C SER A 47 -9.37 -1.84 -11.87
N THR A 48 -8.10 -1.49 -12.09
CA THR A 48 -7.00 -1.85 -11.18
C THR A 48 -7.17 -1.21 -9.80
N ASP A 49 -7.72 0.00 -9.71
CA ASP A 49 -8.05 0.65 -8.44
C ASP A 49 -8.98 -0.22 -7.58
N LYS A 50 -10.03 -0.76 -8.20
CA LYS A 50 -11.02 -1.61 -7.54
C LYS A 50 -10.39 -2.92 -7.06
N GLU A 51 -9.52 -3.52 -7.87
CA GLU A 51 -8.79 -4.73 -7.51
C GLU A 51 -7.78 -4.47 -6.38
N LEU A 52 -7.11 -3.32 -6.41
CA LEU A 52 -6.21 -2.87 -5.35
C LEU A 52 -6.94 -2.67 -4.02
N ASP A 53 -8.10 -2.02 -4.03
CA ASP A 53 -8.91 -1.81 -2.82
C ASP A 53 -9.37 -3.15 -2.22
N LYS A 54 -9.78 -4.12 -3.07
CA LYS A 54 -10.07 -5.50 -2.64
C LYS A 54 -8.87 -6.15 -1.98
N ALA A 55 -7.72 -6.13 -2.65
CA ALA A 55 -6.49 -6.74 -2.17
C ALA A 55 -6.02 -6.14 -0.83
N VAL A 56 -6.04 -4.82 -0.70
CA VAL A 56 -5.65 -4.12 0.54
C VAL A 56 -6.60 -4.46 1.68
N SER A 57 -7.91 -4.56 1.42
CA SER A 57 -8.89 -5.01 2.42
C SER A 57 -8.58 -6.43 2.92
N THR A 58 -8.32 -7.37 2.00
CA THR A 58 -7.94 -8.74 2.34
C THR A 58 -6.63 -8.79 3.13
N LEU A 59 -5.59 -8.08 2.69
CA LEU A 59 -4.29 -8.05 3.37
C LEU A 59 -4.41 -7.49 4.79
N ARG A 60 -5.20 -6.43 5.00
CA ARG A 60 -5.46 -5.88 6.34
C ARG A 60 -6.07 -6.91 7.26
N GLN A 61 -7.06 -7.67 6.79
CA GLN A 61 -7.70 -8.72 7.58
C GLN A 61 -6.74 -9.86 7.90
N SER A 62 -5.97 -10.32 6.91
CA SER A 62 -5.06 -11.46 7.06
C SER A 62 -3.84 -11.15 7.91
N LEU A 63 -3.33 -9.91 7.88
CA LEU A 63 -2.07 -9.53 8.51
C LEU A 63 -2.24 -8.82 9.87
N ALA A 64 -3.45 -8.38 10.21
CA ALA A 64 -3.75 -7.79 11.51
C ALA A 64 -3.39 -8.69 12.71
N PRO A 65 -3.62 -10.02 12.71
CA PRO A 65 -3.22 -10.90 13.81
C PRO A 65 -1.70 -10.96 14.03
N LEU A 66 -0.91 -10.62 13.00
CA LEU A 66 0.56 -10.56 13.07
C LEU A 66 1.07 -9.17 13.49
N GLY A 67 0.17 -8.23 13.80
CA GLY A 67 0.53 -6.86 14.15
C GLY A 67 1.08 -6.04 12.97
N ILE A 68 0.90 -6.51 11.72
CA ILE A 68 1.36 -5.81 10.52
C ILE A 68 0.27 -4.85 10.03
N GLU A 69 0.60 -3.57 9.91
CA GLU A 69 -0.27 -2.54 9.36
C GLU A 69 -0.08 -2.37 7.85
N ILE A 70 -1.18 -2.15 7.13
CA ILE A 70 -1.15 -1.89 5.68
C ILE A 70 -1.43 -0.42 5.41
N VAL A 71 -0.43 0.27 4.85
CA VAL A 71 -0.55 1.65 4.37
C VAL A 71 -0.66 1.63 2.85
N LEU A 72 -1.73 2.24 2.31
CA LEU A 72 -1.93 2.40 0.87
C LEU A 72 -1.76 3.87 0.49
N GLU A 73 -0.90 4.13 -0.48
CA GLU A 73 -0.70 5.43 -1.12
C GLU A 73 -1.07 5.37 -2.60
N LYS A 74 -1.93 6.28 -3.06
CA LYS A 74 -2.30 6.41 -4.48
C LYS A 74 -1.65 7.69 -5.02
N GLU A 75 -0.67 7.53 -5.89
CA GLU A 75 0.12 8.62 -6.49
C GLU A 75 -0.41 8.94 -7.90
N GLU A 76 -0.45 10.23 -8.21
CA GLU A 76 -0.83 10.71 -9.54
C GLU A 76 0.41 10.85 -10.44
N LEU A 77 0.34 10.27 -11.63
CA LEU A 77 1.28 10.51 -12.70
C LEU A 77 0.73 11.61 -13.61
N PRO A 78 1.35 12.81 -13.62
CA PRO A 78 0.91 13.87 -14.49
C PRO A 78 1.19 13.53 -15.96
N VAL A 79 0.32 14.03 -16.85
CA VAL A 79 0.38 13.83 -18.31
C VAL A 79 1.77 14.08 -18.90
N SER A 80 2.46 15.12 -18.42
CA SER A 80 3.79 15.50 -18.93
C SER A 80 4.87 14.45 -18.65
N LYS A 81 4.76 13.71 -17.53
CA LYS A 81 5.63 12.57 -17.23
C LYS A 81 5.17 11.32 -17.98
N PHE A 82 3.85 11.07 -18.03
CA PHE A 82 3.29 9.94 -18.77
C PHE A 82 3.68 9.93 -20.24
N LYS A 83 3.63 11.09 -20.93
CA LYS A 83 4.05 11.20 -22.34
C LYS A 83 5.53 10.84 -22.58
N LYS A 84 6.38 10.95 -21.56
CA LYS A 84 7.80 10.58 -21.67
C LYS A 84 8.02 9.09 -21.43
N ASP A 85 7.21 8.49 -20.55
CA ASP A 85 7.30 7.08 -20.19
C ASP A 85 5.91 6.56 -19.75
N PRO A 86 5.11 6.06 -20.71
CA PRO A 86 3.77 5.55 -20.44
C PRO A 86 3.74 4.34 -19.49
N LEU A 87 4.84 3.59 -19.41
CA LEU A 87 4.95 2.41 -18.56
C LEU A 87 5.10 2.75 -17.06
N GLN A 88 5.15 4.04 -16.73
CA GLN A 88 4.98 4.54 -15.36
C GLN A 88 3.53 4.54 -14.89
N SER A 89 2.56 4.47 -15.81
CA SER A 89 1.15 4.31 -15.44
C SER A 89 0.78 2.85 -15.28
N ASN A 90 -0.08 2.67 -14.28
CA ASN A 90 -0.54 1.44 -13.66
C ASN A 90 0.56 0.63 -12.97
N ARG A 91 1.37 1.29 -12.15
CA ARG A 91 2.52 0.68 -11.47
C ARG A 91 2.26 0.55 -9.98
N ILE A 92 2.50 -0.65 -9.43
CA ILE A 92 2.36 -0.94 -7.99
C ILE A 92 3.72 -1.27 -7.40
N TRP A 93 4.02 -0.69 -6.25
CA TRP A 93 5.12 -1.06 -5.37
C TRP A 93 4.57 -1.64 -4.08
N ILE A 94 5.25 -2.66 -3.58
CA ILE A 94 5.04 -3.18 -2.23
C ILE A 94 6.38 -3.04 -1.51
N ASN A 95 6.36 -2.25 -0.43
CA ASN A 95 7.52 -1.58 0.15
C ASN A 95 8.31 -0.83 -0.94
N ASN A 96 9.57 -1.18 -1.14
CA ASN A 96 10.48 -0.49 -2.07
C ASN A 96 10.71 -1.30 -3.35
N ARG A 97 9.89 -2.32 -3.62
CA ARG A 97 10.04 -3.27 -4.73
C ARG A 97 8.78 -3.31 -5.59
N LEU A 98 8.93 -3.52 -6.90
CA LEU A 98 7.80 -3.59 -7.83
C LEU A 98 6.98 -4.85 -7.58
N LEU A 99 5.68 -4.78 -7.87
CA LEU A 99 4.76 -5.92 -7.77
C LEU A 99 5.30 -7.15 -8.50
N GLU A 100 5.79 -6.97 -9.73
CA GLU A 100 6.25 -8.03 -10.62
C GLU A 100 7.42 -8.81 -10.02
N ASP A 101 8.32 -8.12 -9.31
CA ASP A 101 9.46 -8.75 -8.64
C ASP A 101 9.04 -9.68 -7.49
N TRP A 102 7.86 -9.47 -6.90
CA TRP A 102 7.32 -10.33 -5.82
C TRP A 102 6.63 -11.59 -6.33
N ILE A 103 6.20 -11.58 -7.59
CA ILE A 103 5.40 -12.64 -8.20
C ILE A 103 6.14 -13.37 -9.34
N GLU A 104 7.42 -13.03 -9.54
CA GLU A 104 8.25 -13.53 -10.64
C GLU A 104 7.60 -13.22 -12.00
N GLY A 105 7.05 -12.02 -12.10
CA GLY A 105 6.39 -11.49 -13.29
C GLY A 105 7.31 -10.61 -14.14
N GLY A 106 6.81 -10.24 -15.30
CA GLY A 106 7.41 -9.29 -16.23
C GLY A 106 6.53 -8.07 -16.45
N VAL A 107 7.11 -7.06 -17.10
CA VAL A 107 6.42 -5.86 -17.54
C VAL A 107 6.24 -5.94 -19.04
N GLY A 108 4.99 -5.87 -19.49
CA GLY A 108 4.64 -5.76 -20.90
C GLY A 108 4.01 -4.41 -21.22
N HIS A 109 3.48 -4.31 -22.44
CA HIS A 109 2.74 -3.15 -22.90
C HIS A 109 1.63 -3.54 -23.86
N SER A 110 0.56 -2.75 -23.88
CA SER A 110 -0.54 -2.91 -24.85
C SER A 110 -1.24 -1.57 -25.10
N PRO A 111 -1.89 -1.38 -26.27
CA PRO A 111 -2.76 -0.23 -26.51
C PRO A 111 -3.80 -0.06 -25.40
N CYS A 112 -4.15 1.19 -25.06
CA CYS A 112 -5.01 1.48 -23.91
C CYS A 112 -6.37 2.09 -24.30
N CYS A 113 -6.47 3.42 -24.34
CA CYS A 113 -7.70 4.14 -24.69
C CYS A 113 -7.39 5.63 -24.93
N ASP A 114 -8.43 6.41 -25.24
CA ASP A 114 -8.33 7.84 -25.56
C ASP A 114 -7.63 8.68 -24.48
N VAL A 115 -7.86 8.40 -23.19
CA VAL A 115 -7.19 9.10 -22.07
C VAL A 115 -5.67 8.93 -22.13
N CYS A 116 -5.20 7.77 -22.58
CA CYS A 116 -3.78 7.48 -22.77
C CYS A 116 -3.28 7.85 -24.17
N GLY A 117 -4.19 8.22 -25.08
CA GLY A 117 -3.91 8.48 -26.49
C GLY A 117 -3.36 7.24 -27.20
N SER A 118 -2.45 7.46 -28.15
CA SER A 118 -1.79 6.40 -28.93
C SER A 118 -0.66 5.68 -28.19
N HIS A 119 -0.50 5.89 -26.88
CA HIS A 119 0.59 5.29 -26.12
C HIS A 119 0.22 3.88 -25.66
N GLU A 120 1.17 2.96 -25.71
CA GLU A 120 1.02 1.64 -25.12
C GLU A 120 1.29 1.69 -23.61
N CYS A 121 0.31 1.25 -22.84
CA CYS A 121 0.34 1.30 -21.38
C CYS A 121 0.83 -0.03 -20.79
N ARG A 122 1.41 0.06 -19.59
CA ARG A 122 1.94 -1.07 -18.83
C ARG A 122 0.93 -2.21 -18.71
N THR A 123 1.40 -3.42 -18.95
CA THR A 123 0.74 -4.67 -18.55
C THR A 123 1.64 -5.43 -17.60
N VAL A 124 1.05 -6.34 -16.82
CA VAL A 124 1.78 -7.29 -15.99
C VAL A 124 1.74 -8.65 -16.67
N GLU A 125 2.89 -9.31 -16.78
CA GLU A 125 2.98 -10.64 -17.37
C GLU A 125 3.36 -11.66 -16.31
N VAL A 126 2.58 -12.74 -16.18
CA VAL A 126 2.88 -13.82 -15.24
C VAL A 126 2.55 -15.14 -15.90
N LYS A 127 3.52 -16.05 -15.94
CA LYS A 127 3.35 -17.40 -16.52
C LYS A 127 2.77 -17.39 -17.96
N GLY A 128 3.24 -16.44 -18.78
CA GLY A 128 2.80 -16.29 -20.17
C GLY A 128 1.41 -15.68 -20.35
N GLN A 129 0.74 -15.25 -19.28
CA GLN A 129 -0.50 -14.49 -19.36
C GLN A 129 -0.23 -13.00 -19.16
N VAL A 130 -0.93 -12.16 -19.94
CA VAL A 130 -0.80 -10.70 -19.92
C VAL A 130 -2.03 -10.10 -19.26
N PHE A 131 -1.81 -9.19 -18.32
CA PHE A 131 -2.85 -8.52 -17.54
C PHE A 131 -2.79 -7.01 -17.74
N GLU A 132 -3.85 -6.47 -18.35
CA GLU A 132 -4.03 -5.02 -18.50
C GLU A 132 -4.61 -4.36 -17.23
N VAL A 133 -5.38 -5.14 -16.49
CA VAL A 133 -5.89 -4.84 -15.14
C VAL A 133 -5.18 -5.79 -14.19
N ILE A 134 -4.57 -5.24 -13.15
CA ILE A 134 -3.84 -6.06 -12.17
C ILE A 134 -4.86 -6.69 -11.21
N PRO A 135 -5.04 -8.02 -11.21
CA PRO A 135 -6.08 -8.67 -10.41
C PRO A 135 -5.72 -8.71 -8.91
N ALA A 136 -6.73 -8.67 -8.04
CA ALA A 136 -6.52 -8.61 -6.60
C ALA A 136 -5.68 -9.79 -6.06
N GLU A 137 -5.87 -10.99 -6.60
CA GLU A 137 -5.16 -12.20 -6.17
C GLU A 137 -3.64 -12.07 -6.34
N MET A 138 -3.22 -11.35 -7.39
CA MET A 138 -1.81 -11.08 -7.67
C MET A 138 -1.21 -10.12 -6.65
N ILE A 139 -1.94 -9.06 -6.31
CA ILE A 139 -1.55 -8.07 -5.30
C ILE A 139 -1.50 -8.72 -3.91
N ILE A 140 -2.47 -9.58 -3.59
CA ILE A 140 -2.51 -10.34 -2.33
C ILE A 140 -1.29 -11.26 -2.25
N LYS A 141 -1.01 -12.05 -3.29
CA LYS A 141 0.16 -12.95 -3.30
C LYS A 141 1.46 -12.17 -3.07
N ALA A 142 1.63 -11.06 -3.78
CA ALA A 142 2.80 -10.20 -3.62
C ALA A 142 2.89 -9.60 -2.22
N GLY A 143 1.77 -9.11 -1.67
CA GLY A 143 1.68 -8.53 -0.33
C GLY A 143 2.00 -9.52 0.77
N LEU A 144 1.50 -10.76 0.70
CA LEU A 144 1.83 -11.82 1.65
C LEU A 144 3.31 -12.21 1.58
N THR A 145 3.86 -12.30 0.37
CA THR A 145 5.29 -12.60 0.16
C THR A 145 6.16 -11.50 0.76
N ALA A 146 5.81 -10.23 0.52
CA ALA A 146 6.52 -9.09 1.10
C ALA A 146 6.38 -9.02 2.63
N ALA A 147 5.19 -9.30 3.17
CA ALA A 147 4.94 -9.31 4.61
C ALA A 147 5.76 -10.37 5.35
N SER A 148 6.06 -11.51 4.71
CA SER A 148 6.91 -12.56 5.30
C SER A 148 8.33 -12.09 5.63
N GLN A 149 8.79 -10.99 5.02
CA GLN A 149 10.11 -10.39 5.30
C GLN A 149 10.08 -9.40 6.47
N LEU A 150 8.91 -9.13 7.05
CA LEU A 150 8.74 -8.24 8.21
C LEU A 150 8.63 -9.02 9.53
N LEU A 151 8.57 -10.35 9.45
CA LEU A 151 8.48 -11.28 10.59
C LEU A 151 9.88 -11.75 11.00
#